data_AF-A0A6N3AZ65-F1
#
_entry.id   AF-A0A6N3AZ65-F1
#
_cell.length_a   1.000
_cell.length_b   1.000
_cell.length_c   1.000
_cell.angle_alpha   90.00
_cell.angle_beta   90.00
_cell.angle_gamma   90.00
#
_symmetry.space_group_name_H-M   'P 1'
#
loop_
_entity.id
_entity.type
_entity.pdbx_description
1 polymer ?
#
loop_
_entity_poly.entity_id
_entity_poly.type
_entity_poly.pdbx_seq_one_letter_code
_entity_poly.pdbx_strand_id
1 'polypeptide(L)' 'MVTETHKSQMPNKEVATKRQQAKLLATRDRMLIEGNDWGDTFWGMVDGEGENNLGKILMRVREEIKTDLKGKFEQEN' A
#
# COMPACT_ATOMS: atom_id res chain seq x y z
N MET A 1 -39.14 3.85 24.92
CA MET A 1 -38.15 2.89 24.42
C MET A 1 -37.29 3.62 23.41
N VAL A 2 -36.11 4.10 23.81
CA VAL A 2 -35.13 4.68 22.89
C VAL A 2 -34.36 3.51 22.28
N THR A 3 -34.45 3.36 20.96
CA THR A 3 -33.67 2.35 20.24
C THR A 3 -32.29 2.94 19.98
N GLU A 4 -31.30 2.52 20.77
CA GLU A 4 -29.91 2.90 20.56
C GLU A 4 -29.37 2.22 19.29
N THR A 5 -29.36 2.96 18.19
CA THR A 5 -28.62 2.60 16.97
C THR A 5 -27.14 2.50 17.34
N HIS A 6 -26.64 1.27 17.50
CA HIS A 6 -25.23 1.01 17.69
C HIS A 6 -24.48 1.41 16.40
N LYS A 7 -23.90 2.62 16.40
CA LYS A 7 -22.85 2.97 15.44
C LYS A 7 -21.65 2.08 15.77
N SER A 8 -21.57 0.92 15.12
CA SER A 8 -20.31 0.20 14.95
C SER A 8 -19.31 1.20 14.40
N GLN A 9 -18.37 1.63 15.23
CA GLN A 9 -17.28 2.50 14.84
C GLN A 9 -16.49 1.76 13.76
N MET A 10 -16.71 2.12 12.50
CA MET A 10 -15.85 1.64 11.41
C MET A 10 -14.46 2.25 11.65
N PRO A 11 -13.41 1.42 11.78
CA PRO A 11 -12.06 1.95 11.95
C PRO A 11 -11.72 2.80 10.72
N ASN A 12 -11.16 3.99 10.95
CA ASN A 12 -10.71 4.90 9.89
C ASN A 12 -9.94 4.11 8.83
N LYS A 13 -10.43 4.17 7.58
CA LYS A 13 -9.93 3.44 6.40
C LYS A 13 -8.49 3.78 5.99
N GLU A 14 -7.82 4.66 6.73
CA GLU A 14 -6.64 5.40 6.26
C GLU A 14 -5.30 4.81 6.74
N VAL A 15 -5.30 3.77 7.56
CA VAL A 15 -4.06 3.13 8.04
C VAL A 15 -3.79 1.86 7.25
N ALA A 16 -2.65 1.81 6.56
CA ALA A 16 -2.13 0.57 5.97
C ALA A 16 -1.97 -0.49 7.08
N THR A 17 -2.84 -1.49 7.07
CA THR A 17 -2.85 -2.59 8.03
C THR A 17 -1.55 -3.39 7.94
N LYS A 18 -1.12 -4.04 9.06
CA LYS A 18 0.04 -4.96 9.07
C LYS A 18 -0.01 -5.98 7.93
N ARG A 19 -1.22 -6.42 7.55
CA ARG A 19 -1.45 -7.32 6.42
C ARG A 19 -1.07 -6.71 5.06
N GLN A 20 -1.39 -5.44 4.81
CA GLN A 20 -1.01 -4.75 3.58
C GLN A 20 0.50 -4.55 3.49
N GLN A 21 1.15 -4.19 4.59
CA GLN A 21 2.61 -4.10 4.67
C GLN A 21 3.27 -5.45 4.36
N ALA A 22 2.79 -6.54 4.96
CA ALA A 22 3.30 -7.89 4.70
C ALA A 22 3.14 -8.29 3.21
N LYS A 23 1.98 -7.98 2.61
CA LYS A 23 1.76 -8.22 1.18
C LYS A 23 2.74 -7.41 0.32
N LEU A 24 2.96 -6.15 0.65
CA LEU A 24 3.87 -5.27 -0.07
C LEU A 24 5.31 -5.77 0.03
N LEU A 25 5.78 -6.17 1.22
CA LEU A 25 7.10 -6.76 1.41
C LEU A 25 7.27 -8.09 0.66
N ALA A 26 6.22 -8.91 0.56
CA ALA A 26 6.24 -10.18 -0.17
C ALA A 26 6.47 -10.01 -1.69
N THR A 27 6.30 -8.80 -2.22
CA THR A 27 6.64 -8.47 -3.62
C THR A 27 8.15 -8.45 -3.88
N ARG A 28 8.97 -8.40 -2.82
CA ARG A 28 10.44 -8.33 -2.87
C ARG A 28 10.88 -7.19 -3.77
N ASP A 29 11.80 -7.43 -4.70
CA ASP A 29 12.33 -6.40 -5.60
C ASP A 29 11.62 -6.38 -6.96
N ARG A 30 10.48 -7.07 -7.09
CA ARG A 30 9.66 -7.02 -8.30
C ARG A 30 9.08 -5.61 -8.47
N MET A 31 9.04 -5.16 -9.72
CA MET A 31 8.34 -3.96 -10.12
C MET A 31 6.83 -4.16 -9.96
N LEU A 32 6.14 -3.16 -9.42
CA LEU A 32 4.68 -3.14 -9.30
C LEU A 32 4.13 -2.24 -10.40
N ILE A 33 3.32 -2.83 -11.27
CA ILE A 33 2.61 -2.13 -12.34
C ILE A 33 1.12 -2.16 -12.02
N GLU A 34 0.49 -0.99 -11.93
CA GLU A 34 -0.95 -0.87 -12.04
C GLU A 34 -1.28 -0.97 -13.54
N GLY A 35 -1.91 -2.07 -13.93
CA GLY A 35 -2.38 -2.27 -15.30
C GLY A 35 -3.88 -2.03 -15.36
N ASN A 36 -4.35 -1.35 -16.40
CA ASN A 36 -5.76 -1.05 -16.58
C ASN A 36 -6.17 -0.97 -18.06
N ASP A 37 -7.45 -1.22 -18.35
CA ASP A 37 -8.01 -1.25 -19.71
C ASP A 37 -8.84 0.01 -20.04
N TRP A 38 -8.83 1.02 -19.17
CA TRP A 38 -9.76 2.15 -19.21
C TRP A 38 -9.09 3.45 -19.69
N GLY A 39 -7.82 3.37 -20.09
CA GLY A 39 -7.07 4.53 -20.59
C GLY A 39 -6.33 5.34 -19.52
N ASP A 40 -6.23 4.86 -18.27
CA ASP A 40 -5.52 5.60 -17.22
C ASP A 40 -4.01 5.37 -17.30
N THR A 41 -3.33 6.26 -18.02
CA THR A 41 -1.87 6.27 -18.15
C THR A 41 -1.18 7.10 -17.07
N PHE A 42 -1.89 7.71 -16.12
CA PHE A 42 -1.27 8.50 -15.05
C PHE A 42 -1.01 7.64 -13.81
N TRP A 43 -2.03 6.94 -13.31
CA TRP A 43 -1.85 6.05 -12.16
C TRP A 43 -1.27 4.70 -12.54
N GLY A 44 -1.57 4.24 -13.76
CA GLY A 44 -1.19 2.93 -14.26
C GLY A 44 -0.60 2.94 -15.66
N MET A 45 -0.72 1.78 -16.30
CA MET A 45 -0.28 1.50 -17.65
C MET A 45 -1.38 0.80 -18.45
N VAL A 46 -1.50 1.21 -19.71
CA VAL A 46 -2.34 0.59 -20.72
C VAL A 46 -1.41 0.05 -21.81
N ASP A 47 -1.47 -1.26 -22.10
CA ASP A 47 -0.61 -1.92 -23.08
C ASP A 47 0.91 -1.66 -22.92
N GLY A 48 1.36 -1.42 -21.69
CA GLY A 48 2.75 -1.14 -21.35
C GLY A 48 3.16 0.33 -21.40
N GLU A 49 2.23 1.24 -21.73
CA GLU A 49 2.44 2.69 -21.73
C GLU A 49 1.73 3.37 -20.56
N GLY A 50 2.44 4.28 -19.87
CA GLY A 50 1.91 5.07 -18.77
C GLY A 50 2.93 5.36 -17.67
N GLU A 51 2.58 6.26 -16.76
CA GLU A 51 3.45 6.74 -15.71
C GLU A 51 3.54 5.77 -14.51
N ASN A 52 2.52 4.94 -14.29
CA ASN A 52 2.46 4.00 -13.17
C ASN A 52 2.77 4.65 -11.80
N ASN A 53 2.21 5.83 -11.55
CA ASN A 53 2.48 6.57 -10.32
C ASN A 53 2.06 5.79 -9.06
N LEU A 54 0.99 4.98 -9.14
CA LEU A 54 0.58 4.16 -8.01
C LEU A 54 1.63 3.09 -7.69
N GLY A 55 2.13 2.38 -8.71
CA GLY A 55 3.19 1.39 -8.54
C GLY A 55 4.46 2.00 -7.93
N LYS A 56 4.87 3.17 -8.40
CA LYS A 56 6.03 3.93 -7.86
C LYS A 56 5.85 4.27 -6.38
N ILE A 57 4.68 4.79 -5.99
CA ILE A 57 4.38 5.12 -4.58
C ILE A 57 4.44 3.85 -3.71
N LEU A 58 3.83 2.75 -4.14
CA LEU A 58 3.85 1.50 -3.39
C LEU A 58 5.28 0.95 -3.23
N MET A 59 6.11 1.03 -4.28
CA MET A 59 7.50 0.62 -4.20
C MET A 59 8.31 1.53 -3.25
N ARG A 60 8.05 2.84 -3.24
CA ARG A 60 8.66 3.73 -2.25
C ARG A 60 8.26 3.38 -0.81
N VAL A 61 6.97 3.18 -0.56
CA VAL A 61 6.45 2.77 0.76
C VAL A 61 7.07 1.43 1.20
N ARG A 62 7.31 0.49 0.28
CA ARG A 62 8.00 -0.78 0.56
C ARG A 62 9.40 -0.55 1.12
N GLU A 63 10.17 0.37 0.52
CA GLU A 63 11.54 0.67 0.97
C GLU A 63 11.56 1.45 2.30
N GLU A 64 10.59 2.33 2.52
CA GLU A 64 10.40 3.01 3.82
C GLU A 64 10.13 1.97 4.93
N ILE A 65 9.25 1.00 4.69
CA ILE A 65 8.99 -0.10 5.66
C ILE A 65 10.25 -0.93 5.92
N LYS A 66 11.02 -1.29 4.89
CA LYS A 66 12.28 -2.05 5.05
C LYS A 66 13.28 -1.27 5.92
N THR A 67 13.40 0.03 5.68
CA THR A 67 14.31 0.92 6.42
C THR A 67 13.92 1.01 7.90
N ASP A 68 12.63 1.23 8.18
CA ASP A 68 12.10 1.30 9.55
C ASP A 68 12.33 -0.02 10.32
N LEU A 69 12.16 -1.16 9.66
CA LEU A 69 12.42 -2.47 10.28
C LEU A 69 13.90 -2.64 10.61
N LYS A 70 14.80 -2.29 9.68
CA LYS A 70 16.25 -2.36 9.90
C LYS A 70 16.68 -1.51 11.08
N GLY A 71 16.20 -0.26 11.16
CA GLY A 71 16.49 0.63 12.28
C GLY A 71 16.04 0.10 13.64
N LYS A 72 14.93 -0.66 13.70
CA LYS A 72 14.48 -1.33 14.94
C LYS A 72 15.37 -2.49 15.33
N PHE A 73 15.73 -3.34 14.37
CA PHE A 73 16.66 -4.46 14.63
C PHE A 73 18.03 -3.98 15.10
N GLU A 74 18.53 -2.86 14.57
CA GLU A 74 19.81 -2.28 14.98
C GLU A 74 19.77 -1.59 16.37
N GLN A 75 18.59 -1.19 16.85
CA GLN A 75 18.42 -0.63 18.20
C GLN A 75 18.25 -1.71 19.29
N GLU A 76 17.87 -2.92 18.89
CA GLU A 76 17.62 -4.05 19.79
C GLU A 76 18.84 -4.98 19.97
N ASN A 77 19.89 -4.82 19.16
CA ASN A 77 21.15 -5.59 19.22
C ASN A 77 22.32 -4.72 19.67
#